data_AF-A0A8H6ECR8-F1
#
_entry.id   AF-A0A8H6ECR8-F1
#
_cell.length_a   1.000
_cell.length_b   1.000
_cell.length_c   1.000
_cell.angle_alpha   90.00
_cell.angle_beta   90.00
_cell.angle_gamma   90.00
#
_symmetry.space_group_name_H-M   'P 1'
#
loop_
_entity.id
_entity.type
_entity.pdbx_description
1 polymer ?
#
loop_
_entity_poly.entity_id
_entity_poly.type
_entity_poly.pdbx_seq_one_letter_code
_entity_poly.pdbx_strand_id
1 'polypeptide(L)'
;MNPSTNDGFLLSGDLDSFKNKLATLKNNGKNLNIEDLSKELFGLALEDASNDLGIRDGTNGERPTKASQMLKVYLILSDEECKRVVELRSRGWHDNKEDGDAHFKQQRERADSTTPEGERGFYKMMQQIGEEMHNAYSIFNIPFVPDGQVNILDLCMAPGGYTAAALDYRNSFKAYAITLNPESGGHNVIIDTNRLQGLRYHDITMFKEFCPNGKDIPEDFKSKFSDIKPFTFIKYHLVFADGKTLRTHDRIKDTYNANLSKETVRLQTSQLILAMNRMHNGGTLVMLLHKIDTWHSAFILYTFSKFAKVEVFKPVKKHATRSSFYMIAKDIKINHPETIKAIEEWKEDWFYATFGGPDNMGLAKEEPTNEIVQELLTEFGPTLIELGHKAWMIQANALSHTSYAGSTTDGVKQGFRKRIWCGIKGVFRDHHEGFKMERGVGYAPIGGRGAGCWSVASDGQVIPGGKAKIDDDEATARCNTGTYGDNRAIFMMGA
;
A
#
# COMPACT_ATOMS: atom_id res chain seq x y z
N MET A 1 -48.90 2.69 22.73
CA MET A 1 -48.46 1.27 22.65
C MET A 1 -47.53 1.17 21.48
N ASN A 2 -46.31 0.71 21.75
CA ASN A 2 -45.12 0.83 20.90
C ASN A 2 -45.20 0.03 19.59
N PRO A 3 -44.56 0.52 18.51
CA PRO A 3 -44.22 -0.30 17.37
C PRO A 3 -42.97 -1.13 17.70
N SER A 4 -43.06 -2.44 17.47
CA SER A 4 -42.00 -3.42 17.61
C SER A 4 -40.85 -3.15 16.65
N THR A 5 -39.69 -2.80 17.19
CA THR A 5 -38.39 -2.87 16.51
C THR A 5 -38.04 -4.33 16.25
N ASN A 6 -37.84 -4.67 14.98
CA ASN A 6 -37.34 -5.97 14.56
C ASN A 6 -35.80 -5.90 14.60
N ASP A 7 -35.24 -5.93 15.81
CA ASP A 7 -33.79 -6.09 16.03
C ASP A 7 -33.44 -7.57 15.84
N GLY A 8 -33.29 -7.98 14.59
CA GLY A 8 -32.68 -9.26 14.23
C GLY A 8 -31.18 -9.19 14.50
N PHE A 9 -30.78 -9.46 15.74
CA PHE A 9 -29.39 -9.58 16.16
C PHE A 9 -28.63 -10.55 15.24
N LEU A 10 -27.68 -10.02 14.45
CA LEU A 10 -26.51 -10.78 14.05
C LEU A 10 -25.82 -11.23 15.35
N LEU A 11 -25.96 -12.51 15.68
CA LEU A 11 -25.15 -13.12 16.71
C LEU A 11 -23.69 -12.90 16.30
N SER A 12 -22.95 -12.10 17.06
CA SER A 12 -21.49 -12.16 17.05
C SER A 12 -21.14 -13.63 17.26
N GLY A 13 -20.69 -14.31 16.20
CA GLY A 13 -20.25 -15.68 16.32
C GLY A 13 -19.01 -15.68 17.17
N ASP A 14 -19.03 -16.37 18.31
CA ASP A 14 -17.82 -16.59 19.08
C ASP A 14 -16.76 -17.16 18.13
N LEU A 15 -15.56 -16.58 18.08
CA LEU A 15 -14.44 -17.03 17.26
C LEU A 15 -14.23 -18.56 17.42
N ASP A 16 -14.48 -19.08 18.62
CA ASP A 16 -14.38 -20.51 18.91
C ASP A 16 -15.46 -21.32 18.17
N SER A 17 -16.66 -20.78 17.97
CA SER A 17 -17.69 -21.39 17.12
C SER A 17 -17.23 -21.51 15.66
N PHE A 18 -16.67 -20.44 15.10
CA PHE A 18 -16.15 -20.49 13.72
C PHE A 18 -14.98 -21.45 13.58
N LYS A 19 -14.03 -21.44 14.54
CA LYS A 19 -12.93 -22.40 14.60
C LYS A 19 -13.43 -23.84 14.61
N ASN A 20 -14.45 -24.14 15.42
CA ASN A 20 -15.03 -25.49 15.49
C ASN A 20 -15.70 -25.91 14.18
N LYS A 21 -16.44 -25.01 13.52
CA LYS A 21 -17.06 -25.28 12.21
C LYS A 21 -16.00 -25.53 11.14
N LEU A 22 -14.98 -24.67 11.06
CA LEU A 22 -13.87 -24.82 10.11
C LEU A 22 -13.07 -26.10 10.35
N ALA A 23 -12.80 -26.46 11.61
CA ALA A 23 -12.14 -27.72 11.96
C ALA A 23 -12.97 -28.94 11.53
N THR A 24 -14.29 -28.90 11.74
CA THR A 24 -15.21 -29.95 11.29
C THR A 24 -15.20 -30.09 9.76
N LEU A 25 -15.26 -28.97 9.02
CA LEU A 25 -15.17 -28.98 7.56
C LEU A 25 -13.85 -29.59 7.06
N LYS A 26 -12.74 -29.22 7.71
CA LYS A 26 -11.41 -29.77 7.40
C LYS A 26 -11.36 -31.29 7.64
N ASN A 27 -11.88 -31.77 8.76
CA ASN A 27 -11.87 -33.19 9.11
C ASN A 27 -12.75 -34.04 8.18
N ASN A 28 -13.87 -33.48 7.72
CA ASN A 28 -14.79 -34.20 6.84
C ASN A 28 -14.34 -34.21 5.37
N GLY A 29 -13.30 -33.44 5.01
CA GLY A 29 -12.82 -33.31 3.63
C GLY A 29 -13.88 -32.76 2.66
N LYS A 30 -14.94 -32.15 3.18
CA LYS A 30 -16.08 -31.70 2.39
C LYS A 30 -15.75 -30.36 1.76
N ASN A 31 -15.61 -30.32 0.45
CA ASN A 31 -15.44 -29.07 -0.29
C ASN A 31 -16.81 -28.51 -0.68
N LEU A 32 -17.10 -27.30 -0.22
CA LEU A 32 -18.34 -26.58 -0.42
C LEU A 32 -18.13 -25.46 -1.44
N ASN A 33 -19.14 -25.20 -2.27
CA ASN A 33 -19.17 -23.92 -2.97
C ASN A 33 -19.36 -22.78 -1.97
N ILE A 34 -19.01 -21.55 -2.38
CA ILE A 34 -19.05 -20.37 -1.50
C ILE A 34 -20.44 -20.13 -0.87
N GLU A 35 -21.54 -20.40 -1.58
CA GLU A 35 -22.89 -20.18 -1.05
C GLU A 35 -23.25 -21.16 0.07
N ASP A 36 -22.91 -22.45 -0.12
CA ASP A 36 -23.12 -23.47 0.90
C ASP A 36 -22.16 -23.29 2.08
N LEU A 37 -20.94 -22.84 1.83
CA LEU A 37 -19.97 -22.49 2.87
C LEU A 37 -20.47 -21.30 3.71
N SER A 38 -21.07 -20.29 3.07
CA SER A 38 -21.70 -19.16 3.77
C SER A 38 -22.84 -19.62 4.68
N LYS A 39 -23.72 -20.49 4.20
CA LYS A 39 -24.82 -21.04 5.03
C LYS A 39 -24.28 -21.85 6.20
N GLU A 40 -23.25 -22.66 5.97
CA GLU A 40 -22.63 -23.46 7.04
C GLU A 40 -22.00 -22.56 8.12
N LEU A 41 -21.22 -21.56 7.71
CA LEU A 41 -20.50 -20.69 8.64
C LEU A 41 -21.42 -19.67 9.31
N PHE A 42 -22.25 -18.97 8.54
CA PHE A 42 -23.01 -17.80 9.00
C PHE A 42 -24.50 -18.07 9.21
N GLY A 43 -25.03 -19.20 8.71
CA GLY A 43 -26.46 -19.50 8.74
C GLY A 43 -27.30 -18.73 7.71
N LEU A 44 -26.66 -17.99 6.81
CA LEU A 44 -27.29 -17.09 5.83
C LEU A 44 -26.66 -17.26 4.44
N ALA A 45 -27.38 -16.86 3.39
CA ALA A 45 -26.78 -16.69 2.07
C ALA A 45 -25.72 -15.57 2.13
N LEU A 46 -24.71 -15.66 1.26
CA LEU A 46 -23.58 -14.72 1.32
C LEU A 46 -24.02 -13.28 1.08
N GLU A 47 -24.96 -13.09 0.15
CA GLU A 47 -25.52 -11.78 -0.14
C GLU A 47 -26.25 -11.18 1.07
N ASP A 48 -27.07 -11.97 1.77
CA ASP A 48 -27.79 -11.52 2.96
C ASP A 48 -26.82 -11.16 4.08
N ALA A 49 -25.84 -12.03 4.37
CA ALA A 49 -24.83 -11.77 5.39
C ALA A 49 -23.99 -10.51 5.09
N SER A 50 -23.63 -10.31 3.81
CA SER A 50 -22.90 -9.12 3.38
C SER A 50 -23.73 -7.84 3.48
N ASN A 51 -25.03 -7.92 3.16
CA ASN A 51 -25.96 -6.79 3.24
C ASN A 51 -26.23 -6.39 4.69
N ASP A 52 -26.47 -7.36 5.58
CA ASP A 52 -26.73 -7.14 7.01
C ASP A 52 -25.54 -6.46 7.70
N LEU A 53 -24.32 -6.83 7.33
CA LEU A 53 -23.09 -6.21 7.82
C LEU A 53 -22.77 -4.85 7.17
N GLY A 54 -23.59 -4.41 6.20
CA GLY A 54 -23.37 -3.15 5.49
C GLY A 54 -22.02 -3.09 4.79
N ILE A 55 -21.50 -4.23 4.29
CA ILE A 55 -20.21 -4.29 3.62
C ILE A 55 -20.31 -3.51 2.29
N ARG A 56 -19.73 -2.31 2.28
CA ARG A 56 -19.68 -1.42 1.12
C ARG A 56 -18.23 -1.02 0.87
N ASP A 57 -17.46 -1.91 0.26
CA ASP A 57 -16.05 -1.61 -0.09
C ASP A 57 -15.89 -0.98 -1.48
N GLY A 58 -16.93 -1.07 -2.31
CA GLY A 58 -16.96 -0.53 -3.66
C GLY A 58 -17.31 0.94 -3.64
N THR A 59 -16.41 1.77 -4.15
CA THR A 59 -16.61 3.22 -4.18
C THR A 59 -17.82 3.66 -5.03
N ASN A 60 -18.30 2.79 -5.93
CA ASN A 60 -19.51 2.98 -6.74
C ASN A 60 -20.60 1.91 -6.50
N GLY A 61 -20.56 1.19 -5.37
CA GLY A 61 -21.43 0.03 -5.16
C GLY A 61 -21.06 -1.19 -6.02
N GLU A 62 -19.88 -1.18 -6.67
CA GLU A 62 -19.30 -2.38 -7.27
C GLU A 62 -19.15 -3.44 -6.19
N ARG A 63 -19.79 -4.58 -6.41
CA ARG A 63 -19.79 -5.68 -5.46
C ARG A 63 -18.36 -6.27 -5.41
N PRO A 64 -17.79 -6.49 -4.22
CA PRO A 64 -16.54 -7.22 -4.10
C PRO A 64 -16.70 -8.61 -4.73
N THR A 65 -15.58 -9.23 -5.12
CA THR A 65 -15.58 -10.64 -5.56
C THR A 65 -16.21 -11.53 -4.50
N LYS A 66 -16.80 -12.67 -4.88
CA LYS A 66 -17.43 -13.58 -3.91
C LYS A 66 -16.45 -14.03 -2.83
N ALA A 67 -15.21 -14.29 -3.23
CA ALA A 67 -14.12 -14.62 -2.31
C ALA A 67 -13.81 -13.50 -1.31
N SER A 68 -13.78 -12.24 -1.77
CA SER A 68 -13.54 -11.09 -0.88
C SER A 68 -14.71 -10.86 0.07
N GLN A 69 -15.96 -11.01 -0.41
CA GLN A 69 -17.15 -10.93 0.43
C GLN A 69 -17.12 -12.00 1.52
N MET A 70 -16.92 -13.26 1.13
CA MET A 70 -16.85 -14.41 2.03
C MET A 70 -15.82 -14.21 3.14
N LEU A 71 -14.59 -13.85 2.74
CA LEU A 71 -13.51 -13.56 3.68
C LEU A 71 -13.87 -12.41 4.62
N LYS A 72 -14.44 -11.33 4.09
CA LYS A 72 -14.75 -10.15 4.89
C LYS A 72 -15.87 -10.40 5.91
N VAL A 73 -16.94 -11.09 5.52
CA VAL A 73 -18.01 -11.51 6.44
C VAL A 73 -17.41 -12.35 7.57
N TYR A 74 -16.58 -13.34 7.21
CA TYR A 74 -15.88 -14.16 8.19
C TYR A 74 -15.06 -13.33 9.18
N LEU A 75 -14.24 -12.40 8.70
CA LEU A 75 -13.37 -11.58 9.55
C LEU A 75 -14.16 -10.60 10.44
N ILE A 76 -15.19 -9.95 9.92
CA ILE A 76 -16.04 -9.02 10.68
C ILE A 76 -16.77 -9.74 11.82
N LEU A 77 -17.29 -10.94 11.55
CA LEU A 77 -17.98 -11.73 12.57
C LEU A 77 -17.02 -12.34 13.60
N SER A 78 -15.73 -12.47 13.25
CA SER A 78 -14.73 -13.14 14.08
C SER A 78 -13.86 -12.18 14.92
N ASP A 79 -13.80 -10.89 14.58
CA ASP A 79 -12.93 -9.92 15.25
C ASP A 79 -13.55 -8.52 15.32
N GLU A 80 -13.71 -8.01 16.54
CA GLU A 80 -14.34 -6.71 16.80
C GLU A 80 -13.51 -5.52 16.27
N GLU A 81 -12.19 -5.65 16.18
CA GLU A 81 -11.34 -4.58 15.63
C GLU A 81 -11.43 -4.54 14.09
N CYS A 82 -11.56 -5.70 13.45
CA CYS A 82 -11.91 -5.80 12.03
C CYS A 82 -13.28 -5.13 11.76
N LYS A 83 -14.30 -5.48 12.55
CA LYS A 83 -15.62 -4.86 12.46
C LYS A 83 -15.53 -3.34 12.60
N ARG A 84 -14.89 -2.87 13.68
CA ARG A 84 -14.74 -1.43 13.98
C ARG A 84 -14.04 -0.68 12.86
N VAL A 85 -12.96 -1.23 12.30
CA VAL A 85 -12.24 -0.55 11.22
C VAL A 85 -13.04 -0.52 9.92
N VAL A 86 -13.79 -1.58 9.60
CA VAL A 86 -14.65 -1.62 8.41
C VAL A 86 -15.77 -0.58 8.53
N GLU A 87 -16.44 -0.49 9.68
CA GLU A 87 -17.48 0.52 9.95
C GLU A 87 -16.92 1.96 9.83
N LEU A 88 -15.76 2.24 10.42
CA LEU A 88 -15.10 3.55 10.33
C LEU A 88 -14.77 3.94 8.88
N ARG A 89 -14.24 3.00 8.10
CA ARG A 89 -13.96 3.24 6.68
C ARG A 89 -15.26 3.48 5.90
N SER A 90 -16.28 2.66 6.15
CA SER A 90 -17.60 2.77 5.49
C SER A 90 -18.24 4.13 5.74
N ARG A 91 -18.22 4.62 7.00
CA ARG A 91 -18.66 5.98 7.36
C ARG A 91 -17.95 7.06 6.55
N GLY A 92 -16.63 6.97 6.45
CA GLY A 92 -15.84 7.93 5.68
C GLY A 92 -16.13 7.93 4.17
N TRP A 93 -16.57 6.80 3.62
CA TRP A 93 -16.86 6.65 2.19
C TRP A 93 -18.31 6.96 1.81
N HIS A 94 -19.26 6.63 2.68
CA HIS A 94 -20.69 6.68 2.35
C HIS A 94 -21.39 7.78 3.13
N ASP A 95 -21.27 7.75 4.45
CA ASP A 95 -22.04 8.63 5.32
C ASP A 95 -21.50 10.06 5.30
N ASN A 96 -20.18 10.20 5.28
CA ASN A 96 -19.45 11.48 5.24
C ASN A 96 -18.68 11.66 3.92
N LYS A 97 -19.28 11.19 2.81
CA LYS A 97 -18.61 11.10 1.50
C LYS A 97 -17.94 12.41 1.07
N GLU A 98 -18.60 13.55 1.24
CA GLU A 98 -18.05 14.85 0.82
C GLU A 98 -16.74 15.20 1.55
N ASP A 99 -16.71 15.04 2.87
CA ASP A 99 -15.54 15.29 3.70
C ASP A 99 -14.42 14.28 3.42
N GLY A 100 -14.79 12.99 3.24
CA GLY A 100 -13.87 11.94 2.83
C GLY A 100 -13.22 12.27 1.48
N ASP A 101 -14.03 12.58 0.47
CA ASP A 101 -13.57 12.90 -0.88
C ASP A 101 -12.67 14.12 -0.91
N ALA A 102 -13.02 15.19 -0.18
CA ALA A 102 -12.20 16.39 -0.04
C ALA A 102 -10.84 16.06 0.62
N HIS A 103 -10.85 15.27 1.70
CA HIS A 103 -9.63 14.84 2.39
C HIS A 103 -8.69 14.06 1.46
N PHE A 104 -9.23 13.06 0.74
CA PHE A 104 -8.44 12.25 -0.17
C PHE A 104 -7.99 13.03 -1.40
N LYS A 105 -8.79 13.97 -1.92
CA LYS A 105 -8.39 14.87 -3.01
C LYS A 105 -7.17 15.70 -2.63
N GLN A 106 -7.20 16.36 -1.48
CA GLN A 106 -6.07 17.15 -1.00
C GLN A 106 -4.80 16.31 -0.82
N GLN A 107 -4.94 15.06 -0.37
CA GLN A 107 -3.80 14.16 -0.23
C GLN A 107 -3.23 13.70 -1.57
N ARG A 108 -4.07 13.46 -2.58
CA ARG A 108 -3.62 13.14 -3.93
C ARG A 108 -2.85 14.31 -4.53
N GLU A 109 -3.41 15.52 -4.46
CA GLU A 109 -2.74 16.74 -4.93
C GLU A 109 -1.36 16.89 -4.28
N ARG A 110 -1.28 16.74 -2.94
CA ARG A 110 0.00 16.81 -2.22
C ARG A 110 1.01 15.75 -2.62
N ALA A 111 0.56 14.54 -2.98
CA ALA A 111 1.44 13.44 -3.39
C ALA A 111 1.89 13.59 -4.84
N ASP A 112 1.02 14.07 -5.73
CA ASP A 112 1.30 14.19 -7.17
C ASP A 112 2.11 15.44 -7.51
N SER A 113 1.90 16.54 -6.78
CA SER A 113 2.58 17.82 -6.99
C SER A 113 3.63 18.08 -5.90
N THR A 114 4.32 17.03 -5.47
CA THR A 114 5.25 17.10 -4.33
C THR A 114 6.43 18.02 -4.66
N THR A 115 6.70 19.01 -3.81
CA THR A 115 7.91 19.86 -3.91
C THR A 115 9.16 19.12 -3.42
N PRO A 116 10.39 19.57 -3.74
CA PRO A 116 11.60 18.95 -3.21
C PRO A 116 11.62 18.81 -1.67
N GLU A 117 11.02 19.77 -0.95
CA GLU A 117 10.84 19.71 0.52
C GLU A 117 9.87 18.60 0.93
N GLY A 118 8.80 18.40 0.15
CA GLY A 118 7.83 17.33 0.34
C GLY A 118 8.47 15.94 0.15
N GLU A 119 9.30 15.78 -0.88
CA GLU A 119 10.01 14.52 -1.11
C GLU A 119 11.00 14.21 0.03
N ARG A 120 11.72 15.23 0.53
CA ARG A 120 12.53 15.11 1.76
C ARG A 120 11.69 14.72 2.98
N GLY A 121 10.46 15.21 3.04
CA GLY A 121 9.47 14.81 4.05
C GLY A 121 9.12 13.33 3.96
N PHE A 122 8.88 12.81 2.75
CA PHE A 122 8.62 11.38 2.52
C PHE A 122 9.82 10.51 2.86
N TYR A 123 11.03 10.91 2.46
CA TYR A 123 12.27 10.23 2.83
C TYR A 123 12.41 10.05 4.34
N LYS A 124 12.25 11.13 5.12
CA LYS A 124 12.29 11.09 6.59
C LYS A 124 11.17 10.26 7.20
N MET A 125 9.98 10.32 6.61
CA MET A 125 8.83 9.52 7.06
C MET A 125 9.11 8.03 6.88
N MET A 126 9.67 7.61 5.75
CA MET A 126 10.04 6.22 5.49
C MET A 126 11.14 5.73 6.43
N GLN A 127 12.16 6.56 6.73
CA GLN A 127 13.16 6.24 7.76
C GLN A 127 12.50 5.93 9.11
N GLN A 128 11.60 6.82 9.56
CA GLN A 128 10.87 6.64 10.82
C GLN A 128 9.99 5.39 10.85
N ILE A 129 9.36 5.04 9.72
CA ILE A 129 8.60 3.79 9.58
C ILE A 129 9.55 2.59 9.67
N GLY A 130 10.71 2.64 9.00
CA GLY A 130 11.72 1.58 9.05
C GLY A 130 12.26 1.35 10.47
N GLU A 131 12.56 2.42 11.21
CA GLU A 131 12.94 2.36 12.62
C GLU A 131 11.83 1.79 13.51
N GLU A 132 10.58 2.24 13.34
CA GLU A 132 9.43 1.71 14.08
C GLU A 132 9.23 0.21 13.81
N MET A 133 9.35 -0.19 12.55
CA MET A 133 9.25 -1.59 12.13
C MET A 133 10.39 -2.43 12.73
N HIS A 134 11.61 -1.91 12.74
CA HIS A 134 12.75 -2.57 13.35
C HIS A 134 12.59 -2.72 14.86
N ASN A 135 12.13 -1.70 15.56
CA ASN A 135 11.91 -1.79 17.01
C ASN A 135 10.84 -2.83 17.37
N ALA A 136 9.81 -3.01 16.53
CA ALA A 136 8.74 -3.95 16.79
C ALA A 136 9.06 -5.40 16.37
N TYR A 137 9.82 -5.58 15.28
CA TYR A 137 10.02 -6.90 14.65
C TYR A 137 11.48 -7.26 14.42
N SER A 138 12.44 -6.44 14.85
CA SER A 138 13.87 -6.73 14.71
C SER A 138 14.29 -7.00 13.25
N ILE A 139 13.69 -6.32 12.26
CA ILE A 139 13.95 -6.61 10.84
C ILE A 139 15.40 -6.37 10.38
N PHE A 140 16.18 -5.58 11.10
CA PHE A 140 17.62 -5.37 10.85
C PHE A 140 18.52 -6.33 11.65
N ASN A 141 17.96 -7.17 12.52
CA ASN A 141 18.71 -8.20 13.24
C ASN A 141 18.88 -9.42 12.35
N ILE A 142 19.82 -9.31 11.41
CA ILE A 142 20.20 -10.43 10.54
C ILE A 142 21.19 -11.33 11.31
N PRO A 143 20.93 -12.65 11.43
CA PRO A 143 21.81 -13.60 12.10
C PRO A 143 23.23 -13.59 11.53
N PHE A 144 24.16 -14.25 12.24
CA PHE A 144 25.54 -14.37 11.80
C PHE A 144 25.64 -14.92 10.37
N VAL A 145 26.30 -14.16 9.50
CA VAL A 145 26.63 -14.55 8.12
C VAL A 145 28.11 -14.94 8.10
N PRO A 146 28.49 -16.15 7.63
CA PRO A 146 29.88 -16.64 7.67
C PRO A 146 30.92 -15.67 7.09
N ASP A 147 30.58 -15.00 5.99
CA ASP A 147 31.48 -14.05 5.32
C ASP A 147 31.35 -12.61 5.88
N GLY A 148 30.55 -12.43 6.94
CA GLY A 148 30.25 -11.14 7.58
C GLY A 148 29.41 -10.16 6.75
N GLN A 149 29.22 -10.43 5.45
CA GLN A 149 28.56 -9.53 4.52
C GLN A 149 27.04 -9.72 4.49
N VAL A 150 26.31 -8.71 4.94
CA VAL A 150 24.85 -8.64 4.79
C VAL A 150 24.52 -7.74 3.60
N ASN A 151 23.80 -8.28 2.62
CA ASN A 151 23.29 -7.53 1.47
C ASN A 151 21.78 -7.25 1.65
N ILE A 152 21.37 -6.03 1.33
CA ILE A 152 19.97 -5.60 1.30
C ILE A 152 19.58 -5.14 -0.12
N LEU A 153 18.35 -5.45 -0.54
CA LEU A 153 17.79 -5.00 -1.81
C LEU A 153 16.53 -4.18 -1.54
N ASP A 154 16.42 -3.02 -2.18
CA ASP A 154 15.23 -2.18 -2.10
C ASP A 154 14.63 -2.03 -3.50
N LEU A 155 13.46 -2.62 -3.69
CA LEU A 155 12.71 -2.62 -4.94
C LEU A 155 11.73 -1.46 -4.91
N CYS A 156 11.75 -0.65 -5.98
CA CYS A 156 11.06 0.64 -6.02
C CYS A 156 11.57 1.62 -4.94
N MET A 157 12.88 1.64 -4.74
CA MET A 157 13.54 2.28 -3.59
C MET A 157 13.25 3.77 -3.38
N ALA A 158 13.14 4.57 -4.44
CA ALA A 158 13.02 6.03 -4.32
C ALA A 158 11.86 6.43 -3.39
N PRO A 159 12.10 7.31 -2.39
CA PRO A 159 13.29 8.15 -2.18
C PRO A 159 14.46 7.52 -1.40
N GLY A 160 14.34 6.30 -0.87
CA GLY A 160 15.42 5.55 -0.21
C GLY A 160 15.38 5.50 1.31
N GLY A 161 14.25 5.85 1.95
CA GLY A 161 14.19 5.98 3.40
C GLY A 161 14.33 4.66 4.17
N TYR A 162 13.81 3.54 3.66
CA TYR A 162 13.99 2.22 4.31
C TYR A 162 15.43 1.75 4.23
N THR A 163 16.05 1.88 3.06
CA THR A 163 17.48 1.62 2.88
C THR A 163 18.32 2.47 3.82
N ALA A 164 18.03 3.77 3.95
CA ALA A 164 18.75 4.64 4.87
C ALA A 164 18.62 4.18 6.33
N ALA A 165 17.42 3.85 6.80
CA ALA A 165 17.22 3.35 8.16
C ALA A 165 18.01 2.06 8.43
N ALA A 166 18.06 1.13 7.46
CA ALA A 166 18.84 -0.11 7.59
C ALA A 166 20.36 0.16 7.65
N LEU A 167 20.86 1.07 6.80
CA LEU A 167 22.27 1.44 6.79
C LEU A 167 22.68 2.23 8.03
N ASP A 168 21.80 3.09 8.56
CA ASP A 168 22.01 3.84 9.81
C ASP A 168 22.08 2.89 11.02
N TYR A 169 21.31 1.79 11.00
CA TYR A 169 21.40 0.75 12.02
C TYR A 169 22.74 0.00 11.98
N ARG A 170 23.21 -0.37 10.78
CA ARG A 170 24.47 -1.09 10.61
C ARG A 170 25.17 -0.69 9.32
N ASN A 171 26.20 0.16 9.47
CA ASN A 171 27.02 0.66 8.36
C ASN A 171 27.72 -0.43 7.52
N SER A 172 27.87 -1.65 8.02
CA SER A 172 28.48 -2.75 7.27
C SER A 172 27.52 -3.43 6.28
N PHE A 173 26.24 -3.05 6.27
CA PHE A 173 25.28 -3.53 5.28
C PHE A 173 25.63 -2.99 3.89
N LYS A 174 25.46 -3.84 2.87
CA LYS A 174 25.64 -3.46 1.47
C LYS A 174 24.26 -3.34 0.81
N ALA A 175 23.89 -2.10 0.47
CA ALA A 175 22.60 -1.80 -0.10
C ALA A 175 22.63 -1.74 -1.63
N TYR A 176 21.62 -2.35 -2.24
CA TYR A 176 21.38 -2.33 -3.67
C TYR A 176 19.94 -1.90 -3.92
N ALA A 177 19.72 -1.18 -5.01
CA ALA A 177 18.41 -0.59 -5.29
C ALA A 177 18.05 -0.68 -6.77
N ILE A 178 16.77 -0.91 -7.02
CA ILE A 178 16.14 -0.70 -8.34
C ILE A 178 15.00 0.29 -8.15
N THR A 179 14.94 1.32 -8.99
CA THR A 179 13.85 2.30 -8.96
C THR A 179 13.55 2.84 -10.34
N LEU A 180 12.35 3.38 -10.55
CA LEU A 180 11.95 3.96 -11.82
C LEU A 180 12.67 5.31 -12.01
N ASN A 181 13.12 5.61 -13.23
CA ASN A 181 13.73 6.90 -13.55
C ASN A 181 12.68 8.03 -13.38
N PRO A 182 13.00 9.17 -12.73
CA PRO A 182 12.13 10.34 -12.71
C PRO A 182 11.59 10.77 -14.09
N GLU A 183 12.39 10.66 -15.15
CA GLU A 183 11.98 10.96 -16.53
C GLU A 183 10.87 10.03 -17.05
N SER A 184 10.75 8.83 -16.45
CA SER A 184 9.70 7.86 -16.74
C SER A 184 8.57 7.89 -15.72
N GLY A 185 8.47 8.94 -14.91
CA GLY A 185 7.45 9.10 -13.86
C GLY A 185 7.82 8.45 -12.53
N GLY A 186 9.10 8.15 -12.29
CA GLY A 186 9.60 7.74 -10.98
C GLY A 186 9.73 8.89 -9.97
N HIS A 187 10.00 8.56 -8.71
CA HIS A 187 10.35 9.56 -7.67
C HIS A 187 11.84 9.86 -7.67
N ASN A 188 12.22 11.04 -7.19
CA ASN A 188 13.63 11.39 -7.02
C ASN A 188 14.31 10.53 -5.96
N VAL A 189 15.57 10.18 -6.21
CA VAL A 189 16.43 9.50 -5.23
C VAL A 189 17.00 10.54 -4.26
N ILE A 190 16.71 10.38 -2.97
CA ILE A 190 17.14 11.33 -1.92
C ILE A 190 18.25 10.76 -1.05
N ILE A 191 18.27 9.45 -0.83
CA ILE A 191 19.39 8.81 -0.15
C ILE A 191 20.70 9.14 -0.88
N ASP A 192 21.76 9.40 -0.10
CA ASP A 192 23.10 9.56 -0.66
C ASP A 192 23.52 8.28 -1.39
N THR A 193 23.63 8.38 -2.71
CA THR A 193 23.94 7.24 -3.58
C THR A 193 25.32 6.65 -3.32
N ASN A 194 26.24 7.40 -2.70
CA ASN A 194 27.55 6.86 -2.28
C ASN A 194 27.43 5.80 -1.17
N ARG A 195 26.29 5.76 -0.48
CA ARG A 195 25.97 4.71 0.50
C ARG A 195 25.49 3.41 -0.15
N LEU A 196 25.15 3.45 -1.44
CA LEU A 196 24.68 2.29 -2.19
C LEU A 196 25.86 1.59 -2.88
N GLN A 197 25.85 0.26 -2.87
CA GLN A 197 26.78 -0.55 -3.67
C GLN A 197 26.33 -0.70 -5.12
N GLY A 198 25.03 -0.55 -5.38
CA GLY A 198 24.49 -0.56 -6.73
C GLY A 198 23.11 0.08 -6.81
N LEU A 199 22.94 0.98 -7.77
CA LEU A 199 21.65 1.58 -8.11
C LEU A 199 21.36 1.31 -9.59
N ARG A 200 20.14 0.88 -9.88
CA ARG A 200 19.64 0.71 -11.25
C ARG A 200 18.35 1.51 -11.43
N TYR A 201 18.35 2.38 -12.42
CA TYR A 201 17.11 2.97 -12.92
C TYR A 201 16.49 2.03 -13.95
N HIS A 202 15.36 1.42 -13.61
CA HIS A 202 14.62 0.53 -14.50
C HIS A 202 13.16 0.41 -14.09
N ASP A 203 12.27 0.28 -15.08
CA ASP A 203 10.91 -0.19 -14.83
C ASP A 203 10.98 -1.68 -14.50
N ILE A 204 10.76 -1.99 -13.22
CA ILE A 204 10.87 -3.38 -12.76
C ILE A 204 9.86 -4.30 -13.43
N THR A 205 8.79 -3.79 -14.06
CA THR A 205 7.76 -4.59 -14.75
C THR A 205 8.17 -5.06 -16.14
N MET A 206 9.33 -4.62 -16.64
CA MET A 206 9.74 -4.77 -18.03
C MET A 206 10.94 -5.72 -18.20
N PHE A 207 11.22 -6.59 -17.24
CA PHE A 207 12.27 -7.61 -17.39
C PHE A 207 11.76 -8.87 -18.11
N LYS A 208 12.53 -9.39 -19.07
CA LYS A 208 12.19 -10.65 -19.76
C LYS A 208 12.31 -11.87 -18.86
N GLU A 209 13.06 -11.79 -17.76
CA GLU A 209 13.27 -12.93 -16.85
C GLU A 209 11.99 -13.42 -16.14
N PHE A 210 10.90 -12.65 -16.23
CA PHE A 210 9.62 -13.03 -15.65
C PHE A 210 8.74 -13.85 -16.59
N CYS A 211 9.09 -13.92 -17.88
CA CYS A 211 8.33 -14.73 -18.83
C CYS A 211 8.34 -16.20 -18.37
N PRO A 212 7.18 -16.84 -18.20
CA PRO A 212 7.09 -18.25 -17.84
C PRO A 212 7.84 -19.15 -18.82
N ASN A 213 8.33 -20.28 -18.33
CA ASN A 213 8.96 -21.27 -19.19
C ASN A 213 7.97 -21.77 -20.24
N GLY A 214 8.38 -21.86 -21.50
CA GLY A 214 7.53 -22.30 -22.61
C GLY A 214 6.58 -21.22 -23.15
N LYS A 215 6.66 -19.98 -22.65
CA LYS A 215 5.99 -18.81 -23.23
C LYS A 215 7.01 -17.82 -23.77
N ASP A 216 6.60 -17.07 -24.78
CA ASP A 216 7.39 -16.00 -25.39
C ASP A 216 6.67 -14.66 -25.26
N ILE A 217 7.44 -13.59 -25.08
CA ILE A 217 6.94 -12.22 -25.21
C ILE A 217 6.54 -12.01 -26.68
N PRO A 218 5.32 -11.51 -26.97
CA PRO A 218 4.88 -11.31 -28.34
C PRO A 218 5.82 -10.36 -29.11
N GLU A 219 6.03 -10.64 -30.40
CA GLU A 219 7.06 -10.00 -31.23
C GLU A 219 6.99 -8.47 -31.19
N ASP A 220 5.78 -7.91 -31.30
CA ASP A 220 5.51 -6.47 -31.28
C ASP A 220 5.93 -5.77 -29.97
N PHE A 221 6.18 -6.53 -28.91
CA PHE A 221 6.55 -6.04 -27.59
C PHE A 221 7.98 -6.36 -27.20
N LYS A 222 8.67 -7.29 -27.87
CA LYS A 222 10.01 -7.79 -27.45
C LYS A 222 11.03 -6.68 -27.24
N SER A 223 11.01 -5.63 -28.07
CA SER A 223 11.93 -4.49 -27.98
C SER A 223 11.73 -3.61 -26.75
N LYS A 224 10.55 -3.67 -26.12
CA LYS A 224 10.21 -2.91 -24.90
C LYS A 224 10.70 -3.58 -23.61
N PHE A 225 11.03 -4.87 -23.67
CA PHE A 225 11.47 -5.63 -22.49
C PHE A 225 12.98 -5.84 -22.50
N SER A 226 13.57 -5.76 -21.30
CA SER A 226 15.00 -5.84 -21.08
C SER A 226 15.46 -7.26 -20.80
N ASP A 227 16.53 -7.70 -21.48
CA ASP A 227 17.25 -8.96 -21.20
C ASP A 227 18.15 -8.87 -19.97
N ILE A 228 18.30 -7.68 -19.38
CA ILE A 228 19.12 -7.48 -18.20
C ILE A 228 18.50 -8.25 -17.03
N LYS A 229 19.31 -9.06 -16.37
CA LYS A 229 18.98 -9.70 -15.09
C LYS A 229 19.72 -8.95 -13.98
N PRO A 230 19.09 -7.96 -13.32
CA PRO A 230 19.79 -7.15 -12.34
C PRO A 230 20.21 -8.02 -11.15
N PHE A 231 21.45 -7.81 -10.72
CA PHE A 231 22.02 -8.41 -9.51
C PHE A 231 21.90 -9.94 -9.41
N THR A 232 21.91 -10.66 -10.54
CA THR A 232 21.69 -12.13 -10.58
C THR A 232 22.58 -12.93 -9.64
N PHE A 233 23.83 -12.52 -9.47
CA PHE A 233 24.80 -13.24 -8.66
C PHE A 233 24.87 -12.78 -7.20
N ILE A 234 23.97 -11.88 -6.79
CA ILE A 234 23.92 -11.35 -5.43
C ILE A 234 22.70 -11.94 -4.73
N LYS A 235 22.94 -12.46 -3.53
CA LYS A 235 21.88 -12.95 -2.64
C LYS A 235 21.66 -11.99 -1.48
N TYR A 236 20.39 -11.73 -1.18
CA TYR A 236 19.95 -10.71 -0.22
C TYR A 236 19.37 -11.32 1.03
N HIS A 237 19.69 -10.71 2.17
CA HIS A 237 19.24 -11.14 3.49
C HIS A 237 17.97 -10.40 3.91
N LEU A 238 17.81 -9.17 3.40
CA LEU A 238 16.63 -8.33 3.58
C LEU A 238 16.25 -7.72 2.24
N VAL A 239 14.99 -7.85 1.88
CA VAL A 239 14.42 -7.21 0.69
C VAL A 239 13.25 -6.31 1.10
N PHE A 240 13.23 -5.08 0.62
CA PHE A 240 12.07 -4.20 0.68
C PHE A 240 11.33 -4.20 -0.66
N ALA A 241 10.00 -4.31 -0.61
CA ALA A 241 9.09 -4.26 -1.74
C ALA A 241 7.92 -3.32 -1.41
N ASP A 242 8.14 -2.02 -1.59
CA ASP A 242 7.18 -0.95 -1.27
C ASP A 242 6.57 -0.30 -2.52
N GLY A 243 6.83 -0.86 -3.71
CA GLY A 243 6.40 -0.31 -4.98
C GLY A 243 4.88 -0.22 -5.12
N LYS A 244 4.40 0.92 -5.63
CA LYS A 244 3.00 1.17 -5.94
C LYS A 244 2.83 1.77 -7.34
N THR A 245 1.71 1.43 -7.96
CA THR A 245 1.26 2.05 -9.21
C THR A 245 0.90 3.50 -8.94
N LEU A 246 1.50 4.42 -9.71
CA LEU A 246 1.24 5.85 -9.54
C LEU A 246 0.17 6.31 -10.52
N ARG A 247 -0.73 7.16 -10.03
CA ARG A 247 -1.84 7.75 -10.80
C ARG A 247 -1.37 8.65 -11.95
N THR A 248 -0.12 9.11 -11.87
CA THR A 248 0.52 9.99 -12.84
C THR A 248 1.18 9.23 -13.99
N HIS A 249 1.24 7.89 -13.97
CA HIS A 249 1.84 7.09 -15.03
C HIS A 249 0.94 7.05 -16.27
N ASP A 250 1.51 7.35 -17.44
CA ASP A 250 0.78 7.50 -18.70
C ASP A 250 -0.08 6.28 -19.07
N ARG A 251 0.41 5.05 -18.79
CA ARG A 251 -0.33 3.80 -19.05
C ARG A 251 -1.65 3.67 -18.29
N ILE A 252 -1.86 4.50 -17.26
CA ILE A 252 -3.02 4.47 -16.38
C ILE A 252 -3.88 5.75 -16.55
N LYS A 253 -3.45 6.73 -17.37
CA LYS A 253 -4.15 8.03 -17.51
C LYS A 253 -5.49 7.93 -18.24
N ASP A 254 -5.62 7.07 -19.26
CA ASP A 254 -6.77 7.10 -20.17
C ASP A 254 -7.85 6.03 -19.88
N THR A 255 -7.54 5.03 -19.06
CA THR A 255 -8.41 3.86 -18.76
C THR A 255 -8.22 3.40 -17.31
N TYR A 256 -8.18 4.36 -16.39
CA TYR A 256 -7.69 4.19 -15.01
C TYR A 256 -8.21 2.91 -14.32
N ASN A 257 -9.50 2.55 -14.40
CA ASN A 257 -10.02 1.38 -13.66
C ASN A 257 -9.64 0.01 -14.27
N ALA A 258 -9.71 -0.15 -15.60
CA ALA A 258 -9.44 -1.43 -16.25
C ALA A 258 -7.93 -1.75 -16.31
N ASN A 259 -7.10 -0.72 -16.41
CA ASN A 259 -5.65 -0.87 -16.49
C ASN A 259 -4.98 -0.90 -15.10
N LEU A 260 -5.54 -0.23 -14.08
CA LEU A 260 -4.92 -0.19 -12.75
C LEU A 260 -4.87 -1.57 -12.07
N SER A 261 -5.90 -2.40 -12.21
CA SER A 261 -5.90 -3.75 -11.63
C SER A 261 -4.77 -4.60 -12.23
N LYS A 262 -4.61 -4.54 -13.56
CA LYS A 262 -3.55 -5.23 -14.31
C LYS A 262 -2.16 -4.73 -13.92
N GLU A 263 -1.95 -3.41 -13.94
CA GLU A 263 -0.64 -2.83 -13.58
C GLU A 263 -0.28 -3.11 -12.11
N THR A 264 -1.28 -3.16 -11.22
CA THR A 264 -1.04 -3.52 -9.81
C THR A 264 -0.57 -4.97 -9.69
N VAL A 265 -1.20 -5.90 -10.41
CA VAL A 265 -0.75 -7.30 -10.48
C VAL A 265 0.66 -7.37 -11.08
N ARG A 266 0.90 -6.74 -12.24
CA ARG A 266 2.22 -6.72 -12.91
C ARG A 266 3.32 -6.20 -11.99
N LEU A 267 3.09 -5.08 -11.30
CA LEU A 267 4.08 -4.50 -10.40
C LEU A 267 4.34 -5.38 -9.18
N GLN A 268 3.28 -5.94 -8.59
CA GLN A 268 3.42 -6.77 -7.41
C GLN A 268 4.14 -8.09 -7.72
N THR A 269 3.76 -8.78 -8.79
CA THR A 269 4.41 -10.02 -9.21
C THR A 269 5.87 -9.77 -9.61
N SER A 270 6.17 -8.65 -10.27
CA SER A 270 7.56 -8.26 -10.58
C SER A 270 8.41 -8.10 -9.31
N GLN A 271 7.87 -7.46 -8.26
CA GLN A 271 8.56 -7.33 -6.98
C GLN A 271 8.78 -8.70 -6.31
N LEU A 272 7.76 -9.55 -6.31
CA LEU A 272 7.81 -10.89 -5.71
C LEU A 272 8.81 -11.80 -6.44
N ILE A 273 8.75 -11.88 -7.77
CA ILE A 273 9.64 -12.70 -8.60
C ILE A 273 11.09 -12.25 -8.40
N LEU A 274 11.38 -10.95 -8.46
CA LEU A 274 12.73 -10.43 -8.23
C LEU A 274 13.22 -10.71 -6.82
N ALA A 275 12.40 -10.40 -5.80
CA ALA A 275 12.77 -10.62 -4.41
C ALA A 275 13.15 -12.08 -4.18
N MET A 276 12.29 -13.01 -4.58
CA MET A 276 12.46 -14.43 -4.29
C MET A 276 13.60 -15.07 -5.09
N ASN A 277 13.80 -14.68 -6.35
CA ASN A 277 14.94 -15.16 -7.13
C ASN A 277 16.30 -14.66 -6.60
N ARG A 278 16.31 -13.54 -5.87
CA ARG A 278 17.54 -12.92 -5.35
C ARG A 278 17.71 -13.08 -3.83
N MET A 279 16.79 -13.72 -3.13
CA MET A 279 16.89 -13.89 -1.68
C MET A 279 17.80 -15.05 -1.27
N HIS A 280 18.46 -14.92 -0.11
CA HIS A 280 19.09 -16.04 0.60
C HIS A 280 18.05 -16.95 1.24
N ASN A 281 18.35 -18.24 1.36
CA ASN A 281 17.57 -19.11 2.24
C ASN A 281 17.67 -18.61 3.69
N GLY A 282 16.53 -18.42 4.35
CA GLY A 282 16.45 -17.78 5.66
C GLY A 282 16.32 -16.25 5.63
N GLY A 283 16.23 -15.64 4.44
CA GLY A 283 16.09 -14.20 4.27
C GLY A 283 14.75 -13.63 4.77
N THR A 284 14.67 -12.30 4.80
CA THR A 284 13.47 -11.54 5.19
C THR A 284 12.97 -10.69 4.04
N LEU A 285 11.66 -10.76 3.76
CA LEU A 285 10.94 -9.85 2.86
C LEU A 285 10.07 -8.91 3.69
N VAL A 286 10.17 -7.62 3.43
CA VAL A 286 9.24 -6.59 3.91
C VAL A 286 8.48 -6.06 2.71
N MET A 287 7.16 -6.22 2.70
CA MET A 287 6.32 -5.88 1.54
C MET A 287 5.10 -5.05 1.92
N LEU A 288 4.84 -3.99 1.16
CA LEU A 288 3.67 -3.13 1.35
C LEU A 288 2.40 -3.71 0.73
N LEU A 289 1.44 -4.01 1.58
CA LEU A 289 0.10 -4.49 1.23
C LEU A 289 -0.98 -3.52 1.73
N HIS A 290 -2.22 -3.71 1.31
CA HIS A 290 -3.34 -2.85 1.72
C HIS A 290 -4.56 -3.68 2.07
N LYS A 291 -5.24 -3.27 3.15
CA LYS A 291 -6.46 -3.91 3.66
C LYS A 291 -6.25 -5.42 3.86
N ILE A 292 -5.85 -5.81 5.06
CA ILE A 292 -5.69 -7.24 5.43
C ILE A 292 -6.98 -8.02 5.14
N ASP A 293 -8.12 -7.35 5.29
CA ASP A 293 -9.48 -7.82 5.03
C ASP A 293 -9.87 -7.90 3.54
N THR A 294 -8.91 -7.94 2.61
CA THR A 294 -9.15 -8.21 1.19
C THR A 294 -8.57 -9.56 0.79
N TRP A 295 -9.22 -10.23 -0.17
CA TRP A 295 -8.77 -11.53 -0.67
C TRP A 295 -7.29 -11.49 -1.09
N HIS A 296 -6.91 -10.45 -1.82
CA HIS A 296 -5.56 -10.28 -2.33
C HIS A 296 -4.48 -10.29 -1.23
N SER A 297 -4.64 -9.43 -0.22
CA SER A 297 -3.68 -9.34 0.89
C SER A 297 -3.68 -10.60 1.75
N ALA A 298 -4.86 -11.16 2.04
CA ALA A 298 -4.98 -12.39 2.81
C ALA A 298 -4.34 -13.58 2.09
N PHE A 299 -4.52 -13.68 0.77
CA PHE A 299 -3.94 -14.75 -0.03
C PHE A 299 -2.41 -14.66 -0.08
N ILE A 300 -1.83 -13.45 -0.21
CA ILE A 300 -0.36 -13.29 -0.13
C ILE A 300 0.17 -13.71 1.25
N LEU A 301 -0.48 -13.29 2.34
CA LEU A 301 -0.10 -13.72 3.69
C LEU A 301 -0.18 -15.24 3.84
N TYR A 302 -1.24 -15.85 3.32
CA TYR A 302 -1.44 -17.30 3.31
C TYR A 302 -0.35 -18.03 2.51
N THR A 303 -0.07 -17.59 1.27
CA THR A 303 0.98 -18.16 0.43
C THR A 303 2.32 -18.16 1.14
N PHE A 304 2.74 -17.02 1.70
CA PHE A 304 4.00 -16.95 2.44
C PHE A 304 4.01 -17.79 3.72
N SER A 305 2.86 -17.98 4.38
CA SER A 305 2.77 -18.81 5.58
C SER A 305 3.18 -20.27 5.34
N LYS A 306 3.07 -20.74 4.09
CA LYS A 306 3.48 -22.10 3.69
C LYS A 306 5.00 -22.31 3.65
N PHE A 307 5.81 -21.24 3.65
CA PHE A 307 7.27 -21.34 3.50
C PHE A 307 8.08 -20.27 4.25
N ALA A 308 7.44 -19.49 5.11
CA ALA A 308 8.07 -18.43 5.89
C ALA A 308 7.29 -18.17 7.19
N LYS A 309 7.95 -17.54 8.17
CA LYS A 309 7.27 -16.97 9.33
C LYS A 309 6.70 -15.61 8.95
N VAL A 310 5.37 -15.50 8.92
CA VAL A 310 4.66 -14.27 8.53
C VAL A 310 4.27 -13.46 9.75
N GLU A 311 4.55 -12.15 9.70
CA GLU A 311 4.15 -11.16 10.69
C GLU A 311 3.55 -9.94 9.95
N VAL A 312 2.63 -9.23 10.61
CA VAL A 312 2.00 -8.01 10.08
C VAL A 312 2.41 -6.81 10.90
N PHE A 313 2.88 -5.76 10.24
CA PHE A 313 3.20 -4.47 10.86
C PHE A 313 2.36 -3.34 10.30
N LYS A 314 1.72 -2.60 11.21
CA LYS A 314 1.02 -1.35 10.91
C LYS A 314 1.72 -0.21 11.66
N PRO A 315 2.24 0.82 10.97
CA PRO A 315 2.87 1.92 11.69
C PRO A 315 1.82 2.75 12.44
N VAL A 316 2.15 3.10 13.68
CA VAL A 316 1.28 3.85 14.61
C VAL A 316 1.45 5.35 14.40
N LYS A 317 2.68 5.81 14.11
CA LYS A 317 2.98 7.25 14.01
C LYS A 317 2.66 7.82 12.63
N LYS A 318 2.93 7.04 11.58
CA LYS A 318 2.79 7.45 10.18
C LYS A 318 1.80 6.53 9.49
N HIS A 319 0.98 7.10 8.61
CA HIS A 319 -0.01 6.34 7.85
C HIS A 319 -0.98 5.48 8.68
N ALA A 320 -1.16 5.74 9.98
CA ALA A 320 -2.06 4.96 10.83
C ALA A 320 -3.50 4.92 10.30
N THR A 321 -4.01 6.04 9.74
CA THR A 321 -5.34 6.10 9.11
C THR A 321 -5.43 5.40 7.75
N ARG A 322 -4.31 5.12 7.09
CA ARG A 322 -4.27 4.43 5.78
C ARG A 322 -4.64 2.96 5.94
N SER A 323 -5.10 2.34 4.86
CA SER A 323 -5.26 0.88 4.81
C SER A 323 -3.95 0.13 4.57
N SER A 324 -2.85 0.84 4.31
CA SER A 324 -1.55 0.23 4.06
C SER A 324 -0.96 -0.42 5.31
N PHE A 325 -0.32 -1.56 5.14
CA PHE A 325 0.42 -2.28 6.18
C PHE A 325 1.59 -3.04 5.53
N TYR A 326 2.51 -3.53 6.34
CA TYR A 326 3.66 -4.30 5.88
C TYR A 326 3.49 -5.76 6.27
N MET A 327 3.58 -6.65 5.30
CA MET A 327 3.93 -8.05 5.57
C MET A 327 5.42 -8.13 5.85
N ILE A 328 5.79 -8.84 6.90
CA ILE A 328 7.17 -9.20 7.23
C ILE A 328 7.24 -10.72 7.17
N ALA A 329 7.83 -11.26 6.11
CA ALA A 329 8.06 -12.70 5.96
C ALA A 329 9.52 -13.01 6.28
N LYS A 330 9.76 -13.75 7.35
CA LYS A 330 11.10 -14.11 7.85
C LYS A 330 11.40 -15.58 7.63
N ASP A 331 12.69 -15.90 7.65
CA ASP A 331 13.19 -17.27 7.53
C ASP A 331 12.67 -17.98 6.27
N ILE A 332 12.62 -17.22 5.16
CA ILE A 332 12.05 -17.68 3.90
C ILE A 332 12.82 -18.89 3.37
N LYS A 333 12.09 -19.99 3.09
CA LYS A 333 12.66 -21.21 2.53
C LYS A 333 12.61 -21.19 1.01
N ILE A 334 13.64 -20.61 0.37
CA ILE A 334 13.66 -20.37 -1.09
C ILE A 334 13.54 -21.64 -1.94
N ASN A 335 13.98 -22.79 -1.42
CA ASN A 335 13.96 -24.07 -2.12
C ASN A 335 12.76 -24.95 -1.74
N HIS A 336 11.83 -24.43 -0.93
CA HIS A 336 10.63 -25.17 -0.55
C HIS A 336 9.70 -25.34 -1.77
N PRO A 337 9.03 -26.50 -1.96
CA PRO A 337 8.15 -26.73 -3.10
C PRO A 337 7.07 -25.65 -3.28
N GLU A 338 6.46 -25.19 -2.18
CA GLU A 338 5.47 -24.11 -2.21
C GLU A 338 6.07 -22.76 -2.66
N THR A 339 7.34 -22.49 -2.35
CA THR A 339 8.03 -21.29 -2.83
C THR A 339 8.22 -21.34 -4.34
N ILE A 340 8.67 -22.50 -4.86
CA ILE A 340 8.88 -22.71 -6.29
C ILE A 340 7.55 -22.57 -7.04
N LYS A 341 6.51 -23.22 -6.53
CA LYS A 341 5.15 -23.12 -7.07
C LYS A 341 4.66 -21.66 -7.09
N ALA A 342 4.80 -20.93 -5.99
CA ALA A 342 4.38 -19.53 -5.92
C ALA A 342 5.11 -18.64 -6.94
N ILE A 343 6.42 -18.85 -7.15
CA ILE A 343 7.18 -18.09 -8.16
C ILE A 343 6.66 -18.36 -9.57
N GLU A 344 6.37 -19.61 -9.92
CA GLU A 344 5.82 -19.95 -11.23
C GLU A 344 4.41 -19.39 -11.42
N GLU A 345 3.55 -19.46 -10.40
CA GLU A 345 2.22 -18.82 -10.42
C GLU A 345 2.31 -17.30 -10.58
N TRP A 346 3.25 -16.63 -9.91
CA TRP A 346 3.43 -15.19 -10.09
C TRP A 346 3.96 -14.81 -11.47
N LYS A 347 4.79 -15.65 -12.10
CA LYS A 347 5.20 -15.44 -13.50
C LYS A 347 4.02 -15.58 -14.45
N GLU A 348 3.14 -16.55 -14.21
CA GLU A 348 1.90 -16.71 -14.96
C GLU A 348 0.98 -15.47 -14.78
N ASP A 349 0.75 -15.05 -13.54
CA ASP A 349 -0.01 -13.83 -13.23
C ASP A 349 0.59 -12.60 -13.92
N TRP A 350 1.93 -12.45 -13.89
CA TRP A 350 2.63 -11.37 -14.59
C TRP A 350 2.39 -11.43 -16.10
N PHE A 351 2.49 -12.62 -16.70
CA PHE A 351 2.32 -12.82 -18.13
C PHE A 351 0.88 -12.48 -18.55
N TYR A 352 -0.12 -13.00 -17.86
CA TYR A 352 -1.53 -12.71 -18.17
C TYR A 352 -1.89 -11.26 -17.92
N ALA A 353 -1.39 -10.64 -16.85
CA ALA A 353 -1.62 -9.22 -16.60
C ALA A 353 -0.93 -8.32 -17.62
N THR A 354 0.13 -8.81 -18.29
CA THR A 354 0.88 -8.05 -19.31
C THR A 354 0.36 -8.29 -20.73
N PHE A 355 0.06 -9.54 -21.10
CA PHE A 355 -0.22 -9.96 -22.48
C PHE A 355 -1.52 -10.75 -22.65
N GLY A 356 -2.31 -10.95 -21.58
CA GLY A 356 -3.59 -11.65 -21.69
C GLY A 356 -4.63 -10.90 -22.53
N GLY A 357 -5.65 -11.62 -22.98
CA GLY A 357 -6.85 -11.06 -23.62
C GLY A 357 -6.67 -10.74 -25.11
N PRO A 358 -7.76 -10.31 -25.78
CA PRO A 358 -7.67 -9.84 -27.16
C PRO A 358 -6.71 -8.64 -27.20
N ASP A 359 -5.81 -8.65 -28.19
CA ASP A 359 -4.82 -7.59 -28.46
C ASP A 359 -3.62 -7.49 -27.50
N ASN A 360 -3.37 -8.50 -26.65
CA ASN A 360 -2.25 -8.53 -25.70
C ASN A 360 -2.24 -7.33 -24.72
N MET A 361 -3.43 -6.89 -24.28
CA MET A 361 -3.60 -5.73 -23.39
C MET A 361 -3.71 -6.10 -21.91
N GLY A 362 -3.39 -7.35 -21.57
CA GLY A 362 -3.49 -7.89 -20.22
C GLY A 362 -4.92 -8.25 -19.81
N LEU A 363 -5.03 -9.22 -18.90
CA LEU A 363 -6.28 -9.58 -18.21
C LEU A 363 -6.19 -9.25 -16.72
N ALA A 364 -7.33 -8.94 -16.12
CA ALA A 364 -7.43 -8.92 -14.67
C ALA A 364 -7.23 -10.34 -14.12
N LYS A 365 -6.74 -10.44 -12.88
CA LYS A 365 -6.63 -11.73 -12.20
C LYS A 365 -8.03 -12.33 -12.00
N GLU A 366 -8.17 -13.60 -12.33
CA GLU A 366 -9.44 -14.33 -12.17
C GLU A 366 -9.80 -14.50 -10.69
N GLU A 367 -11.10 -14.73 -10.42
CA GLU A 367 -11.53 -15.10 -9.08
C GLU A 367 -10.95 -16.47 -8.69
N PRO A 368 -10.58 -16.65 -7.40
CA PRO A 368 -10.14 -17.95 -6.91
C PRO A 368 -11.27 -18.98 -7.00
N THR A 369 -10.91 -20.25 -7.11
CA THR A 369 -11.90 -21.34 -7.06
C THR A 369 -12.47 -21.50 -5.64
N ASN A 370 -13.62 -22.17 -5.52
CA ASN A 370 -14.27 -22.43 -4.23
C ASN A 370 -13.33 -23.19 -3.28
N GLU A 371 -12.57 -24.15 -3.83
CA GLU A 371 -11.58 -24.96 -3.11
C GLU A 371 -10.57 -24.06 -2.39
N ILE A 372 -10.01 -23.09 -3.11
CA ILE A 372 -8.98 -22.18 -2.58
C ILE A 372 -9.56 -21.26 -1.51
N VAL A 373 -10.80 -20.78 -1.69
CA VAL A 373 -11.50 -19.96 -0.68
C VAL A 373 -11.68 -20.76 0.61
N GLN A 374 -12.18 -21.99 0.50
CA GLN A 374 -12.38 -22.83 1.67
C GLN A 374 -11.04 -23.26 2.31
N GLU A 375 -10.03 -23.61 1.52
CA GLU A 375 -8.68 -23.94 2.00
C GLU A 375 -8.11 -22.79 2.82
N LEU A 376 -8.12 -21.56 2.29
CA LEU A 376 -7.62 -20.39 3.03
C LEU A 376 -8.36 -20.19 4.35
N LEU A 377 -9.70 -20.24 4.35
CA LEU A 377 -10.48 -20.04 5.57
C LEU A 377 -10.22 -21.13 6.61
N THR A 378 -10.14 -22.40 6.19
CA THR A 378 -9.96 -23.54 7.08
C THR A 378 -8.53 -23.68 7.60
N GLU A 379 -7.52 -23.36 6.78
CA GLU A 379 -6.12 -23.52 7.15
C GLU A 379 -5.51 -22.28 7.78
N PHE A 380 -5.97 -21.09 7.40
CA PHE A 380 -5.31 -19.83 7.74
C PHE A 380 -6.25 -18.77 8.32
N GLY A 381 -7.57 -18.95 8.27
CA GLY A 381 -8.55 -18.00 8.81
C GLY A 381 -8.26 -17.56 10.26
N PRO A 382 -8.10 -18.50 11.22
CA PRO A 382 -7.76 -18.14 12.60
C PRO A 382 -6.44 -17.38 12.73
N THR A 383 -5.39 -17.81 12.02
CA THR A 383 -4.08 -17.14 12.03
C THR A 383 -4.16 -15.75 11.40
N LEU A 384 -4.96 -15.57 10.34
CA LEU A 384 -5.18 -14.27 9.71
C LEU A 384 -5.83 -13.27 10.67
N ILE A 385 -6.76 -13.73 11.52
CA ILE A 385 -7.37 -12.89 12.57
C ILE A 385 -6.30 -12.45 13.58
N GLU A 386 -5.48 -13.38 14.06
CA GLU A 386 -4.39 -13.08 15.01
C GLU A 386 -3.39 -12.06 14.43
N LEU A 387 -3.01 -12.24 13.15
CA LEU A 387 -2.12 -11.32 12.44
C LEU A 387 -2.77 -9.95 12.21
N GLY A 388 -4.06 -9.91 11.90
CA GLY A 388 -4.80 -8.71 11.54
C GLY A 388 -5.20 -7.84 12.73
N HIS A 389 -5.50 -8.44 13.88
CA HIS A 389 -6.12 -7.78 15.04
C HIS A 389 -5.45 -6.44 15.40
N LYS A 390 -4.14 -6.46 15.65
CA LYS A 390 -3.39 -5.27 16.05
C LYS A 390 -3.37 -4.20 14.96
N ALA A 391 -3.30 -4.59 13.68
CA ALA A 391 -3.29 -3.66 12.57
C ALA A 391 -4.66 -2.98 12.37
N TRP A 392 -5.75 -3.74 12.50
CA TRP A 392 -7.10 -3.19 12.49
C TRP A 392 -7.31 -2.23 13.66
N MET A 393 -6.88 -2.61 14.86
CA MET A 393 -6.96 -1.75 16.05
C MET A 393 -6.22 -0.41 15.86
N ILE A 394 -4.99 -0.44 15.36
CA ILE A 394 -4.20 0.78 15.10
C ILE A 394 -4.93 1.67 14.09
N GLN A 395 -5.45 1.09 13.01
CA GLN A 395 -6.14 1.86 11.98
C GLN A 395 -7.47 2.42 12.49
N ALA A 396 -8.27 1.62 13.19
CA ALA A 396 -9.54 2.06 13.76
C ALA A 396 -9.34 3.18 14.77
N ASN A 397 -8.36 3.03 15.68
CA ASN A 397 -7.98 4.10 16.61
C ASN A 397 -7.56 5.38 15.88
N ALA A 398 -6.84 5.29 14.78
CA ALA A 398 -6.46 6.48 14.02
C ALA A 398 -7.65 7.11 13.28
N LEU A 399 -8.50 6.30 12.65
CA LEU A 399 -9.67 6.75 11.89
C LEU A 399 -10.72 7.41 12.78
N SER A 400 -10.93 6.91 14.01
CA SER A 400 -11.90 7.48 14.96
C SER A 400 -11.61 8.93 15.34
N HIS A 401 -10.36 9.39 15.13
CA HIS A 401 -9.94 10.78 15.40
C HIS A 401 -9.94 11.67 14.14
N THR A 402 -10.38 11.16 12.99
CA THR A 402 -10.49 11.95 11.76
C THR A 402 -11.85 12.63 11.67
N SER A 403 -11.91 13.77 10.98
CA SER A 403 -13.17 14.50 10.78
C SER A 403 -14.14 13.77 9.84
N TYR A 404 -13.65 12.88 8.99
CA TYR A 404 -14.47 12.21 7.97
C TYR A 404 -14.92 10.80 8.38
N ALA A 405 -14.17 10.07 9.22
CA ALA A 405 -14.56 8.73 9.66
C ALA A 405 -14.97 8.65 11.14
N GLY A 406 -14.45 9.55 11.99
CA GLY A 406 -14.76 9.58 13.42
C GLY A 406 -16.21 9.99 13.70
N SER A 407 -16.76 9.58 14.83
CA SER A 407 -18.08 10.05 15.24
C SER A 407 -17.99 11.47 15.81
N THR A 408 -18.89 12.36 15.39
CA THR A 408 -19.11 13.67 16.01
C THR A 408 -19.96 13.61 17.29
N THR A 409 -20.48 12.44 17.68
CA THR A 409 -21.36 12.29 18.85
C THR A 409 -20.62 12.26 20.19
N ASP A 410 -19.32 12.05 20.21
CA ASP A 410 -18.48 12.35 21.38
C ASP A 410 -18.01 13.80 21.23
N GLY A 411 -18.69 14.72 21.91
CA GLY A 411 -18.53 16.18 21.83
C GLY A 411 -17.15 16.74 22.19
N VAL A 412 -16.08 16.26 21.55
CA VAL A 412 -14.74 16.83 21.61
C VAL A 412 -14.37 17.33 20.21
N LYS A 413 -15.13 18.34 19.76
CA LYS A 413 -14.56 19.34 18.85
C LYS A 413 -13.32 19.91 19.54
N GLN A 414 -12.15 19.73 18.92
CA GLN A 414 -10.93 20.53 19.15
C GLN A 414 -10.54 20.80 20.62
N GLY A 415 -10.17 19.76 21.38
CA GLY A 415 -9.56 19.93 22.71
C GLY A 415 -8.39 19.00 23.04
N PHE A 416 -8.30 17.85 22.38
CA PHE A 416 -7.42 16.76 22.83
C PHE A 416 -6.00 16.78 22.24
N ARG A 417 -5.76 17.51 21.14
CA ARG A 417 -4.40 17.69 20.58
C ARG A 417 -3.44 18.41 21.53
N LYS A 418 -3.94 19.23 22.47
CA LYS A 418 -3.09 19.95 23.43
C LYS A 418 -2.76 19.13 24.69
N ARG A 419 -3.67 18.26 25.14
CA ARG A 419 -3.55 17.59 26.45
C ARG A 419 -2.69 16.32 26.41
N ILE A 420 -2.77 15.52 25.34
CA ILE A 420 -1.89 14.35 25.16
C ILE A 420 -0.44 14.78 24.87
N TRP A 421 -0.23 15.88 24.14
CA TRP A 421 1.12 16.40 23.88
C TRP A 421 1.80 16.98 25.14
N CYS A 422 1.02 17.56 26.07
CA CYS A 422 1.53 18.01 27.36
C CYS A 422 1.74 16.85 28.35
N GLY A 423 0.89 15.82 28.34
CA GLY A 423 1.02 14.64 29.20
C GLY A 423 2.22 13.74 28.85
N ILE A 424 2.47 13.52 27.55
CA ILE A 424 3.61 12.71 27.09
C ILE A 424 4.95 13.43 27.31
N LYS A 425 4.97 14.78 27.29
CA LYS A 425 6.18 15.54 27.67
C LYS A 425 6.55 15.41 29.15
N GLY A 426 5.60 15.09 30.03
CA GLY A 426 5.88 14.86 31.46
C GLY A 426 6.53 13.50 31.71
N VAL A 427 6.12 12.47 30.96
CA VAL A 427 6.58 11.09 31.15
C VAL A 427 7.96 10.83 30.51
N PHE A 428 8.38 11.65 29.53
CA PHE A 428 9.71 11.55 28.91
C PHE A 428 10.74 12.57 29.44
N ARG A 429 10.43 13.29 30.54
CA ARG A 429 11.33 14.33 31.08
C ARG A 429 12.38 13.81 32.07
N ASP A 430 12.25 12.58 32.57
CA ASP A 430 13.10 12.08 33.66
C ASP A 430 14.34 11.29 33.20
N HIS A 431 14.65 11.29 31.90
CA HIS A 431 15.89 10.72 31.39
C HIS A 431 16.54 11.64 30.35
N HIS A 432 16.96 12.84 30.75
CA HIS A 432 18.12 13.57 30.20
C HIS A 432 18.23 14.94 30.90
N GLU A 433 18.64 14.95 32.19
CA GLU A 433 19.24 16.14 32.78
C GLU A 433 20.73 16.13 32.47
N GLY A 434 21.19 17.03 31.60
CA GLY A 434 22.61 17.18 31.38
C GLY A 434 23.09 17.96 30.18
N PHE A 435 22.30 18.82 29.51
CA PHE A 435 22.88 19.86 28.64
C PHE A 435 21.98 21.10 28.62
N LYS A 436 22.44 22.16 29.31
CA LYS A 436 21.95 23.53 29.16
C LYS A 436 22.47 24.09 27.84
N MET A 437 21.60 24.55 26.96
CA MET A 437 21.94 25.61 26.00
C MET A 437 20.79 26.62 25.91
N GLU A 438 21.21 27.88 25.83
CA GLU A 438 20.44 29.09 26.07
C GLU A 438 19.49 29.46 24.92
N ARG A 439 18.51 30.31 25.25
CA ARG A 439 17.47 30.81 24.34
C ARG A 439 17.95 32.01 23.53
N GLY A 440 17.55 32.04 22.26
CA GLY A 440 17.47 33.21 21.38
C GLY A 440 17.44 32.68 19.94
N VAL A 441 16.58 33.08 19.01
CA VAL A 441 15.76 34.27 18.81
C VAL A 441 14.57 33.82 17.94
N GLY A 442 13.40 34.42 18.11
CA GLY A 442 12.18 34.05 17.39
C GLY A 442 12.12 34.57 15.95
N TYR A 443 11.16 34.09 15.17
CA TYR A 443 10.09 34.90 14.58
C TYR A 443 9.06 33.97 13.91
N ALA A 444 7.80 34.36 13.98
CA ALA A 444 6.69 33.83 13.19
C ALA A 444 6.07 35.03 12.42
N PRO A 445 4.94 34.84 11.71
CA PRO A 445 4.78 34.51 10.30
C PRO A 445 4.22 35.71 9.50
N ILE A 446 3.91 35.56 8.20
CA ILE A 446 2.76 36.17 7.47
C ILE A 446 2.79 35.68 6.02
N GLY A 447 1.61 35.33 5.47
CA GLY A 447 1.43 34.87 4.10
C GLY A 447 1.11 35.99 3.12
N GLY A 448 0.89 35.63 1.84
CA GLY A 448 0.39 36.57 0.84
C GLY A 448 0.71 36.14 -0.58
N ARG A 449 -0.32 36.23 -1.43
CA ARG A 449 -0.37 35.78 -2.83
C ARG A 449 0.43 36.71 -3.76
N GLY A 450 0.89 36.13 -4.88
CA GLY A 450 0.68 36.71 -6.20
C GLY A 450 1.83 37.48 -6.85
N ALA A 451 1.96 37.21 -8.14
CA ALA A 451 2.68 37.95 -9.18
C ALA A 451 4.14 37.57 -9.49
N GLY A 452 4.34 37.15 -10.74
CA GLY A 452 5.40 37.72 -11.58
C GLY A 452 6.71 36.94 -11.63
N CYS A 453 6.81 36.09 -12.66
CA CYS A 453 8.09 35.60 -13.17
C CYS A 453 9.00 36.78 -13.55
N TRP A 454 10.22 36.82 -13.00
CA TRP A 454 11.41 37.35 -13.67
C TRP A 454 12.64 36.57 -13.20
N SER A 455 13.37 36.04 -14.18
CA SER A 455 14.69 35.44 -14.03
C SER A 455 15.73 36.55 -14.10
N VAL A 456 16.72 36.50 -13.21
CA VAL A 456 17.87 37.43 -13.19
C VAL A 456 19.03 36.78 -13.95
N ALA A 457 19.51 37.43 -15.01
CA ALA A 457 20.83 37.17 -15.59
C ALA A 457 21.90 37.91 -14.78
N SER A 458 23.11 37.35 -14.78
CA SER A 458 24.14 37.46 -13.75
C SER A 458 25.03 38.72 -13.75
N ASP A 459 24.58 39.87 -14.26
CA ASP A 459 25.45 41.06 -14.40
C ASP A 459 24.85 42.40 -13.96
N GLY A 460 23.68 42.43 -13.31
CA GLY A 460 23.36 43.48 -12.34
C GLY A 460 23.31 44.93 -12.85
N GLN A 461 23.00 45.18 -14.12
CA GLN A 461 22.76 46.54 -14.62
C GLN A 461 21.29 46.81 -14.95
N VAL A 462 20.77 47.93 -14.41
CA VAL A 462 19.47 48.52 -14.73
C VAL A 462 19.72 49.87 -15.40
N ILE A 463 19.22 50.06 -16.62
CA ILE A 463 19.13 51.38 -17.29
C ILE A 463 17.71 51.52 -17.90
N PRO A 464 17.06 52.70 -17.80
CA PRO A 464 15.63 52.84 -18.06
C PRO A 464 15.27 53.33 -19.48
N GLY A 465 14.11 52.87 -19.96
CA GLY A 465 13.10 53.65 -20.68
C GLY A 465 13.30 53.99 -22.16
N GLY A 466 12.34 53.57 -23.00
CA GLY A 466 12.13 54.21 -24.31
C GLY A 466 11.34 53.41 -25.35
N LYS A 467 10.03 53.69 -25.42
CA LYS A 467 9.03 53.38 -26.47
C LYS A 467 9.53 53.03 -27.88
N ALA A 468 8.89 52.04 -28.53
CA ALA A 468 8.39 52.16 -29.92
C ALA A 468 7.37 51.06 -30.30
N LYS A 469 6.16 51.50 -30.68
CA LYS A 469 5.23 51.02 -31.76
C LYS A 469 4.96 49.51 -31.88
N ILE A 470 3.75 49.00 -31.59
CA ILE A 470 2.49 49.01 -32.39
C ILE A 470 2.73 48.90 -33.90
N ASP A 471 2.46 47.71 -34.43
CA ASP A 471 1.63 47.52 -35.63
C ASP A 471 0.79 46.24 -35.43
N ASP A 472 -0.50 46.41 -35.69
CA ASP A 472 -1.54 45.39 -35.74
C ASP A 472 -1.37 44.47 -36.96
N ASP A 473 -1.80 43.21 -36.87
CA ASP A 473 -2.76 42.70 -37.85
C ASP A 473 -3.40 41.36 -37.42
N GLU A 474 -4.65 41.25 -37.85
CA GLU A 474 -5.71 40.34 -37.45
C GLU A 474 -5.45 38.85 -37.73
N ALA A 475 -6.05 37.97 -36.91
CA ALA A 475 -7.07 37.02 -37.38
C ALA A 475 -7.58 36.09 -36.27
N THR A 476 -8.79 36.40 -35.79
CA THR A 476 -9.91 35.47 -35.57
C THR A 476 -9.64 34.05 -35.04
N ALA A 477 -10.02 33.80 -33.77
CA ALA A 477 -10.61 32.53 -33.36
C ALA A 477 -11.62 32.71 -32.21
N ARG A 478 -12.89 32.70 -32.63
CA ARG A 478 -14.14 32.45 -31.91
C ARG A 478 -14.06 32.08 -30.42
N CYS A 479 -14.66 32.95 -29.63
CA CYS A 479 -15.27 32.63 -28.35
C CYS A 479 -16.44 31.66 -28.58
N ASN A 480 -16.32 30.43 -28.08
CA ASN A 480 -17.47 29.57 -27.81
C ASN A 480 -17.60 29.46 -26.30
N THR A 481 -18.51 30.26 -25.76
CA THR A 481 -19.12 30.09 -24.44
C THR A 481 -19.93 28.80 -24.44
N GLY A 482 -19.29 27.70 -24.03
CA GLY A 482 -19.94 26.44 -23.74
C GLY A 482 -19.77 26.13 -22.26
N THR A 483 -20.75 26.51 -21.45
CA THR A 483 -20.94 26.01 -20.10
C THR A 483 -21.14 24.50 -20.15
N TYR A 484 -20.06 23.74 -20.00
CA TYR A 484 -20.14 22.35 -19.57
C TYR A 484 -19.62 22.29 -18.14
N GLY A 485 -20.54 22.12 -17.20
CA GLY A 485 -20.22 21.68 -15.85
C GLY A 485 -19.55 20.32 -15.95
N ASP A 486 -18.23 20.32 -15.80
CA ASP A 486 -17.40 19.12 -15.88
C ASP A 486 -17.59 18.33 -14.57
N ASN A 487 -18.53 17.39 -14.60
CA ASN A 487 -18.79 16.40 -13.54
C ASN A 487 -17.66 15.34 -13.50
N ARG A 488 -16.42 15.76 -13.30
CA ARG A 488 -15.28 14.83 -13.07
C ARG A 488 -14.90 14.82 -11.61
N ALA A 489 -15.79 14.20 -10.86
CA ALA A 489 -15.54 13.69 -9.54
C ALA A 489 -15.38 12.16 -9.78
N ILE A 490 -14.36 11.42 -9.30
CA ILE A 490 -14.41 10.73 -8.00
C ILE A 490 -13.54 9.41 -8.03
N PHE A 491 -12.89 9.05 -6.88
CA PHE A 491 -12.24 7.76 -6.44
C PHE A 491 -10.93 7.25 -7.12
N MET A 492 -9.92 6.58 -6.51
CA MET A 492 -9.72 5.78 -5.28
C MET A 492 -8.29 5.99 -4.70
N MET A 493 -8.02 5.66 -3.42
CA MET A 493 -6.69 5.18 -2.97
C MET A 493 -6.83 4.28 -1.74
N GLY A 494 -6.61 3.00 -2.00
CA GLY A 494 -6.62 1.87 -1.10
C GLY A 494 -6.67 0.61 -1.95
N ALA A 495 -5.71 0.50 -2.88
CA ALA A 495 -5.43 -0.68 -3.67
C ALA A 495 -4.42 -1.55 -2.92
#